data_AF-A0A7S2KMM7-F1
#
_entry.id   AF-A0A7S2KMM7-F1
#
_cell.length_a   1.000
_cell.length_b   1.000
_cell.length_c   1.000
_cell.angle_alpha   90.00
_cell.angle_beta   90.00
_cell.angle_gamma   90.00
#
_symmetry.space_group_name_H-M   'P 1'
#
loop_
_entity.id
_entity.type
_entity.pdbx_description
1 polymer ?
#
loop_
_entity_poly.entity_id
_entity_poly.type
_entity_poly.pdbx_seq_one_letter_code
_entity_poly.pdbx_strand_id
1 'polypeptide(L)'
;MIRELYAFLFEPLLVPVDHRVEKAMALAGLEGRDLGIFYREFQKMDKYHSERVTLPQFYRCIEEKRSRLGDAIFEILQIDYSEGITFGEFLHAIILMCMFESKEVIQLLFFVFDNDKNGFIDGEEIESMIGVFSKISDEKNAIKFNIPPDGKLEFDEMERLIKSHKQVKYATFSMQNKMMSKFNGHSWWRKNKLRLQRLAE
;
A
#
# COMPACT_ATOMS: atom_id res chain seq x y z
N MET A 1 37.19 -24.63 4.43
CA MET A 1 36.69 -24.38 5.80
C MET A 1 36.12 -22.98 6.02
N ILE A 2 36.89 -21.88 6.20
CA ILE A 2 36.27 -20.55 6.45
C ILE A 2 35.53 -20.01 5.21
N ARG A 3 36.06 -20.17 3.99
CA ARG A 3 35.37 -19.73 2.76
C ARG A 3 34.05 -20.46 2.47
N GLU A 4 33.91 -21.71 2.88
CA GLU A 4 32.66 -22.48 2.73
C GLU A 4 31.62 -22.09 3.79
N LEU A 5 32.06 -21.73 5.00
CA LEU A 5 31.22 -21.12 6.02
C LEU A 5 30.69 -19.73 5.60
N TYR A 6 31.51 -18.93 4.89
CA TYR A 6 31.05 -17.65 4.32
C TYR A 6 30.08 -17.84 3.15
N ALA A 7 30.27 -18.86 2.31
CA ALA A 7 29.34 -19.18 1.22
C ALA A 7 27.97 -19.64 1.74
N PHE A 8 27.91 -20.32 2.88
CA PHE A 8 26.65 -20.71 3.52
C PHE A 8 25.94 -19.53 4.24
N LEU A 9 26.70 -18.52 4.70
CA LEU A 9 26.17 -17.30 5.32
C LEU A 9 25.77 -16.22 4.30
N PHE A 10 26.25 -16.33 3.06
CA PHE A 10 26.01 -15.41 1.95
C PHE A 10 25.78 -16.18 0.64
N GLU A 11 24.92 -17.19 0.63
CA GLU A 11 24.36 -17.61 -0.66
C GLU A 11 23.68 -16.38 -1.27
N PRO A 12 23.98 -16.03 -2.54
CA PRO A 12 23.26 -14.97 -3.21
C PRO A 12 21.80 -15.38 -3.19
N LEU A 13 21.02 -14.67 -2.39
CA LEU A 13 19.61 -14.92 -2.17
C LEU A 13 18.94 -15.10 -3.54
N LEU A 14 18.55 -16.34 -3.88
CA LEU A 14 17.93 -16.64 -5.15
C LEU A 14 16.50 -16.09 -5.10
N VAL A 15 16.35 -14.83 -5.51
CA VAL A 15 15.05 -14.17 -5.55
C VAL A 15 14.26 -14.74 -6.73
N PRO A 16 13.04 -15.28 -6.51
CA PRO A 16 12.16 -15.67 -7.60
C PRO A 16 11.85 -14.45 -8.47
N VAL A 17 12.10 -14.54 -9.77
CA VAL A 17 11.78 -13.47 -10.73
C VAL A 17 10.67 -13.95 -11.64
N ASP A 18 9.52 -13.30 -11.52
CA ASP A 18 8.37 -13.47 -12.41
C ASP A 18 8.01 -12.12 -13.07
N HIS A 19 7.01 -12.13 -13.95
CA HIS A 19 6.57 -10.92 -14.66
C HIS A 19 6.07 -9.80 -13.73
N ARG A 20 5.58 -10.11 -12.52
CA ARG A 20 5.16 -9.10 -11.53
C ARG A 20 6.38 -8.46 -10.88
N VAL A 21 7.42 -9.26 -10.60
CA VAL A 21 8.71 -8.75 -10.13
C VAL A 21 9.32 -7.81 -11.16
N GLU A 22 9.37 -8.20 -12.43
CA GLU A 22 9.89 -7.34 -13.50
C GLU A 22 9.12 -6.02 -13.62
N LYS A 23 7.78 -6.07 -13.59
CA LYS A 23 6.93 -4.87 -13.60
C LYS A 23 7.19 -3.98 -12.39
N ALA A 24 7.27 -4.56 -11.20
CA ALA A 24 7.55 -3.82 -9.97
C ALA A 24 8.93 -3.17 -9.99
N MET A 25 9.94 -3.88 -10.50
CA MET A 25 11.28 -3.35 -10.70
C MET A 25 11.30 -2.19 -11.69
N ALA A 26 10.62 -2.32 -12.83
CA ALA A 26 10.51 -1.24 -13.81
C ALA A 26 9.81 -0.01 -13.22
N LEU A 27 8.70 -0.22 -12.51
CA LEU A 27 7.89 0.85 -11.91
C LEU A 27 8.65 1.68 -10.87
N ALA A 28 9.47 1.04 -10.03
CA ALA A 28 10.26 1.72 -9.01
C ALA A 28 11.74 1.90 -9.40
N GLY A 29 12.15 1.50 -10.60
CA GLY A 29 13.55 1.47 -11.02
C GLY A 29 14.45 0.76 -10.00
N LEU A 30 14.04 -0.41 -9.53
CA LEU A 30 14.77 -1.23 -8.56
C LEU A 30 15.89 -2.01 -9.24
N GLU A 31 17.00 -2.18 -8.52
CA GLU A 31 18.07 -3.10 -8.89
C GLU A 31 17.99 -4.39 -8.07
N GLY A 32 18.73 -5.43 -8.48
CA GLY A 32 18.73 -6.73 -7.77
C GLY A 32 19.12 -6.63 -6.29
N ARG A 33 19.94 -5.62 -5.91
CA ARG A 33 20.28 -5.36 -4.50
C ARG A 33 19.07 -4.91 -3.68
N ASP A 34 18.16 -4.13 -4.27
CA ASP A 34 16.94 -3.67 -3.62
C ASP A 34 15.98 -4.84 -3.39
N LEU A 35 15.84 -5.74 -4.38
CA LEU A 35 14.99 -6.94 -4.29
C LEU A 35 15.31 -7.80 -3.07
N GLY A 36 16.60 -7.95 -2.75
CA GLY A 36 17.03 -8.73 -1.59
C GLY A 36 16.46 -8.21 -0.27
N ILE A 37 16.16 -6.92 -0.14
CA ILE A 37 15.53 -6.34 1.05
C ILE A 37 14.09 -6.84 1.19
N PHE A 38 13.31 -6.78 0.11
CA PHE A 38 11.92 -7.23 0.10
C PHE A 38 11.82 -8.74 0.32
N TYR A 39 12.66 -9.53 -0.36
CA TYR A 39 12.58 -10.98 -0.26
C TYR A 39 13.01 -11.51 1.12
N ARG A 40 13.96 -10.85 1.80
CA ARG A 40 14.27 -11.18 3.21
C ARG A 40 13.08 -10.96 4.14
N GLU A 41 12.33 -9.87 3.97
CA GLU A 41 11.11 -9.66 4.76
C GLU A 41 10.01 -10.66 4.41
N PHE A 42 9.90 -11.04 3.12
CA PHE A 42 9.01 -12.11 2.66
C PHE A 42 9.31 -13.44 3.38
N GLN A 43 10.58 -13.87 3.36
CA GLN A 43 11.01 -15.11 4.02
C GLN A 43 10.81 -15.10 5.54
N LYS A 44 10.94 -13.95 6.20
CA LYS A 44 10.63 -13.84 7.64
C LYS A 44 9.16 -14.12 7.95
N MET A 45 8.25 -13.80 7.03
CA MET A 45 6.83 -14.11 7.15
C MET A 45 6.55 -15.58 6.82
N ASP A 46 7.14 -16.09 5.73
CA ASP A 46 7.00 -17.47 5.25
C ASP A 46 7.91 -18.46 6.01
N LYS A 47 7.70 -18.56 7.32
CA LYS A 47 8.52 -19.40 8.23
C LYS A 47 8.50 -20.89 7.89
N TYR A 48 7.50 -21.34 7.14
CA TYR A 48 7.33 -22.74 6.77
C TYR A 48 7.78 -23.01 5.33
N HIS A 49 8.38 -22.02 4.65
CA HIS A 49 8.86 -22.15 3.27
C HIS A 49 7.78 -22.65 2.32
N SER A 50 6.56 -22.15 2.49
CA SER A 50 5.42 -22.43 1.61
C SER A 50 5.46 -21.65 0.30
N GLU A 51 6.45 -20.76 0.15
CA GLU A 51 6.60 -19.80 -0.95
C GLU A 51 5.47 -18.76 -1.01
N ARG A 52 4.67 -18.70 0.06
CA ARG A 52 3.47 -17.88 0.15
C ARG A 52 3.37 -17.22 1.51
N VAL A 53 2.76 -16.03 1.55
CA VAL A 53 2.41 -15.33 2.78
C VAL A 53 0.91 -15.09 2.83
N THR A 54 0.29 -15.42 3.94
CA THR A 54 -1.13 -15.15 4.17
C THR A 54 -1.37 -13.65 4.36
N LEU A 55 -2.59 -13.20 4.05
CA LEU A 55 -2.97 -11.80 4.25
C LEU A 55 -2.78 -11.32 5.71
N PRO A 56 -3.08 -12.11 6.76
CA PRO A 56 -2.75 -11.72 8.14
C PRO A 56 -1.25 -11.60 8.42
N GLN A 57 -0.38 -12.40 7.79
CA GLN A 57 1.07 -12.24 7.92
C GLN A 57 1.53 -10.93 7.29
N PHE A 58 1.01 -10.59 6.11
CA PHE A 58 1.29 -9.33 5.42
C PHE A 58 0.95 -8.11 6.29
N TYR A 59 -0.29 -8.00 6.77
CA TYR A 59 -0.72 -6.87 7.60
C TYR A 59 0.04 -6.77 8.92
N ARG A 60 0.39 -7.92 9.54
CA ARG A 60 1.23 -7.95 10.74
C ARG A 60 2.64 -7.43 10.47
N CYS A 61 3.23 -7.76 9.32
CA CYS A 61 4.58 -7.34 8.93
C CYS A 61 4.72 -5.82 8.83
N ILE A 62 3.68 -5.15 8.35
CA ILE A 62 3.63 -3.68 8.25
C ILE A 62 2.97 -3.03 9.47
N GLU A 63 2.63 -3.79 10.50
CA GLU A 63 1.98 -3.31 11.73
C GLU A 63 0.70 -2.49 11.45
N GLU A 64 -0.09 -2.94 10.48
CA GLU A 64 -1.33 -2.29 10.05
C GLU A 64 -2.55 -3.20 10.24
N LYS A 65 -3.69 -2.60 10.55
CA LYS A 65 -4.97 -3.35 10.55
C LYS A 65 -5.44 -3.52 9.10
N ARG A 66 -6.01 -4.68 8.79
CA ARG A 66 -6.68 -4.90 7.50
C ARG A 66 -7.74 -3.82 7.29
N SER A 67 -7.74 -3.22 6.10
CA SER A 67 -8.64 -2.12 5.75
C SER A 67 -9.10 -2.27 4.30
N ARG A 68 -10.24 -1.64 3.95
CA ARG A 68 -10.75 -1.64 2.58
C ARG A 68 -9.75 -1.04 1.59
N LEU A 69 -9.00 -0.01 2.01
CA LEU A 69 -7.92 0.59 1.22
C LEU A 69 -6.82 -0.43 0.90
N GLY A 70 -6.42 -1.23 1.88
CA GLY A 70 -5.40 -2.24 1.67
C GLY A 70 -5.85 -3.37 0.77
N ASP A 71 -7.11 -3.80 0.93
CA ASP A 71 -7.70 -4.85 0.08
C ASP A 71 -7.86 -4.38 -1.38
N ALA A 72 -8.18 -3.09 -1.59
CA ALA A 72 -8.30 -2.52 -2.93
C ALA A 72 -6.99 -2.53 -3.75
N ILE A 73 -5.83 -2.50 -3.09
CA ILE A 73 -4.53 -2.64 -3.80
C ILE A 73 -4.41 -4.03 -4.41
N PHE A 74 -4.83 -5.07 -3.68
CA PHE A 74 -4.82 -6.44 -4.20
C PHE A 74 -5.85 -6.61 -5.32
N GLU A 75 -7.01 -5.98 -5.21
CA GLU A 75 -8.04 -5.96 -6.26
C GLU A 75 -7.52 -5.31 -7.55
N ILE A 76 -6.94 -4.12 -7.47
CA ILE A 76 -6.35 -3.40 -8.62
C ILE A 76 -5.27 -4.24 -9.31
N LEU A 77 -4.47 -4.95 -8.53
CA LEU A 77 -3.42 -5.83 -9.05
C LEU A 77 -3.92 -7.20 -9.48
N GLN A 78 -5.23 -7.47 -9.36
CA GLN A 78 -5.85 -8.76 -9.65
C GLN A 78 -5.09 -9.90 -8.94
N ILE A 79 -4.82 -9.71 -7.65
CA ILE A 79 -4.16 -10.69 -6.80
C ILE A 79 -5.23 -11.50 -6.07
N ASP A 80 -5.29 -12.79 -6.37
CA ASP A 80 -6.06 -13.74 -5.57
C ASP A 80 -5.20 -14.24 -4.41
N TYR A 81 -5.53 -13.80 -3.20
CA TYR A 81 -4.82 -14.16 -1.98
C TYR A 81 -5.50 -15.30 -1.20
N SER A 82 -6.46 -16.02 -1.78
CA SER A 82 -7.16 -17.17 -1.15
C SER A 82 -6.17 -18.27 -0.72
N GLU A 83 -5.23 -18.60 -1.59
CA GLU A 83 -4.16 -19.58 -1.36
C GLU A 83 -2.88 -18.93 -0.79
N GLY A 84 -2.93 -17.64 -0.46
CA GLY A 84 -1.77 -16.86 -0.02
C GLY A 84 -1.03 -16.16 -1.15
N ILE A 85 -0.29 -15.12 -0.77
CA ILE A 85 0.35 -14.13 -1.64
C ILE A 85 1.76 -14.62 -1.98
N THR A 86 2.07 -14.72 -3.27
CA THR A 86 3.41 -15.05 -3.76
C THR A 86 4.38 -13.87 -3.60
N PHE A 87 5.68 -14.10 -3.76
CA PHE A 87 6.66 -13.01 -3.65
C PHE A 87 6.44 -11.90 -4.70
N GLY A 88 6.15 -12.26 -5.96
CA GLY A 88 5.92 -11.27 -7.02
C GLY A 88 4.69 -10.39 -6.73
N GLU A 89 3.61 -10.99 -6.21
CA GLU A 89 2.40 -10.27 -5.80
C GLU A 89 2.64 -9.36 -4.59
N PHE A 90 3.36 -9.87 -3.58
CA PHE A 90 3.78 -9.12 -2.41
C PHE A 90 4.61 -7.88 -2.80
N LEU A 91 5.62 -8.08 -3.64
CA LEU A 91 6.49 -7.01 -4.12
C LEU A 91 5.68 -5.99 -4.89
N HIS A 92 4.87 -6.42 -5.86
CA HIS A 92 4.09 -5.52 -6.70
C HIS A 92 3.10 -4.67 -5.89
N ALA A 93 2.43 -5.24 -4.88
CA ALA A 93 1.55 -4.51 -3.98
C ALA A 93 2.28 -3.43 -3.18
N ILE A 94 3.45 -3.75 -2.63
CA ILE A 94 4.27 -2.78 -1.88
C ILE A 94 4.78 -1.68 -2.81
N ILE A 95 5.31 -2.04 -3.98
CA ILE A 95 5.83 -1.05 -4.93
C ILE A 95 4.72 -0.11 -5.36
N LEU A 96 3.55 -0.63 -5.76
CA LEU A 96 2.43 0.19 -6.21
C LEU A 96 2.03 1.21 -5.13
N MET A 97 1.77 0.73 -3.91
CA MET A 97 1.31 1.58 -2.81
C MET A 97 2.38 2.59 -2.39
N CYS A 98 3.65 2.18 -2.29
CA CYS A 98 4.73 3.09 -1.91
C CYS A 98 5.06 4.11 -3.01
N MET A 99 4.80 3.79 -4.29
CA MET A 99 5.06 4.69 -5.41
C MET A 99 3.98 5.75 -5.62
N PHE A 100 2.73 5.49 -5.23
CA PHE A 100 1.64 6.47 -5.33
C PHE A 100 1.98 7.83 -4.70
N GLU A 101 1.68 8.93 -5.41
CA GLU A 101 1.68 10.26 -4.82
C GLU A 101 0.38 10.47 -4.03
N SER A 102 0.28 11.65 -3.39
CA SER A 102 -0.87 11.94 -2.53
C SER A 102 -2.21 11.84 -3.27
N LYS A 103 -2.22 12.19 -4.57
CA LYS A 103 -3.43 12.17 -5.39
C LYS A 103 -3.88 10.74 -5.66
N GLU A 104 -2.99 9.83 -6.02
CA GLU A 104 -3.31 8.43 -6.32
C GLU A 104 -3.79 7.67 -5.08
N VAL A 105 -3.23 7.94 -3.90
CA VAL A 105 -3.75 7.35 -2.66
C VAL A 105 -5.19 7.83 -2.38
N ILE A 106 -5.49 9.11 -2.63
CA ILE A 106 -6.85 9.64 -2.47
C ILE A 106 -7.77 9.07 -3.54
N GLN A 107 -7.31 8.87 -4.77
CA GLN A 107 -8.08 8.22 -5.84
C GLN A 107 -8.41 6.76 -5.49
N LEU A 108 -7.45 6.04 -4.91
CA LEU A 108 -7.68 4.68 -4.41
C LEU A 108 -8.75 4.68 -3.31
N LEU A 109 -8.69 5.63 -2.37
CA LEU A 109 -9.69 5.74 -1.31
C LEU A 109 -11.06 6.12 -1.87
N PHE A 110 -11.12 6.99 -2.88
CA PHE A 110 -12.34 7.34 -3.58
C PHE A 110 -12.95 6.10 -4.25
N PHE A 111 -12.14 5.36 -5.01
CA PHE A 111 -12.51 4.09 -5.60
C PHE A 111 -13.04 3.08 -4.56
N VAL A 112 -12.50 3.08 -3.34
CA VAL A 112 -12.99 2.19 -2.28
C VAL A 112 -14.40 2.56 -1.81
N PHE A 113 -14.77 3.84 -1.82
CA PHE A 113 -16.06 4.29 -1.31
C PHE A 113 -17.14 4.40 -2.38
N ASP A 114 -16.79 4.83 -3.59
CA ASP A 114 -17.62 4.77 -4.80
C ASP A 114 -17.74 3.30 -5.24
N ASN A 115 -18.73 2.59 -4.70
CA ASN A 115 -18.91 1.15 -4.89
C ASN A 115 -19.51 0.85 -6.26
N ASP A 116 -20.45 1.69 -6.72
CA ASP A 116 -21.13 1.52 -7.99
C ASP A 116 -20.36 2.11 -9.19
N LYS A 117 -19.25 2.81 -8.92
CA LYS A 117 -18.33 3.41 -9.91
C LYS A 117 -19.01 4.48 -10.76
N ASN A 118 -19.98 5.20 -10.20
CA ASN A 118 -20.71 6.24 -10.90
C ASN A 118 -19.95 7.58 -10.97
N GLY A 119 -18.79 7.69 -10.31
CA GLY A 119 -17.92 8.85 -10.32
C GLY A 119 -18.17 9.87 -9.20
N PHE A 120 -19.07 9.57 -8.26
CA PHE A 120 -19.32 10.32 -7.03
C PHE A 120 -19.60 9.37 -5.88
N ILE A 121 -19.39 9.81 -4.64
CA ILE A 121 -19.77 9.05 -3.44
C ILE A 121 -21.14 9.56 -3.01
N ASP A 122 -22.16 8.70 -3.05
CA ASP A 122 -23.55 9.07 -2.77
C ASP A 122 -23.90 9.05 -1.26
N GLY A 123 -25.16 9.31 -0.91
CA GLY A 123 -25.61 9.38 0.49
C GLY A 123 -25.31 8.13 1.33
N GLU A 124 -25.57 6.92 0.82
CA GLU A 124 -25.32 5.69 1.56
C GLU A 124 -23.81 5.44 1.71
N GLU A 125 -23.05 5.77 0.68
CA GLU A 125 -21.60 5.62 0.66
C GLU A 125 -20.89 6.65 1.54
N ILE A 126 -21.43 7.88 1.61
CA ILE A 126 -21.01 8.93 2.54
C ILE A 126 -21.22 8.45 3.98
N GLU A 127 -22.38 7.90 4.33
CA GLU A 127 -22.63 7.37 5.68
C GLU A 127 -21.62 6.28 6.06
N SER A 128 -21.34 5.35 5.13
CA SER A 128 -20.32 4.32 5.29
C SER A 128 -18.92 4.92 5.53
N MET A 129 -18.54 5.92 4.73
CA MET A 129 -17.29 6.66 4.86
C MET A 129 -17.17 7.38 6.20
N ILE A 130 -18.22 8.08 6.62
CA ILE A 130 -18.29 8.76 7.92
C ILE A 130 -18.15 7.75 9.06
N GLY A 131 -18.79 6.58 8.97
CA GLY A 131 -18.68 5.52 9.95
C GLY A 131 -17.26 4.99 10.10
N VAL A 132 -16.51 4.88 9.00
CA VAL A 132 -15.08 4.48 9.02
C VAL A 132 -14.24 5.56 9.69
N PHE A 133 -14.38 6.82 9.28
CA PHE A 133 -13.58 7.92 9.82
C PHE A 133 -13.93 8.29 11.26
N SER A 134 -15.19 8.15 11.68
CA SER A 134 -15.61 8.42 13.06
C SER A 134 -15.00 7.43 14.05
N LYS A 135 -14.75 6.18 13.64
CA LYS A 135 -14.02 5.19 14.47
C LYS A 135 -12.54 5.54 14.64
N ILE A 136 -12.00 6.41 13.79
CA ILE A 136 -10.62 6.89 13.82
C ILE A 136 -10.51 8.16 14.67
N SER A 137 -11.56 8.97 14.74
CA SER A 137 -11.60 10.16 15.60
C SER A 137 -12.03 9.81 17.02
N ASP A 138 -11.27 10.23 18.04
CA ASP A 138 -11.77 10.22 19.43
C ASP A 138 -13.08 11.02 19.52
N GLU A 139 -14.01 10.58 20.40
CA GLU A 139 -15.36 11.16 20.57
C GLU A 139 -15.39 12.68 20.76
N LYS A 140 -14.28 13.28 21.26
CA LYS A 140 -14.13 14.73 21.44
C LYS A 140 -13.90 15.52 20.15
N ASN A 141 -13.53 14.85 19.06
CA ASN A 141 -13.18 15.43 17.76
C ASN A 141 -13.99 14.80 16.63
N ALA A 142 -15.30 14.62 16.84
CA ALA A 142 -16.22 14.17 15.80
C ALA A 142 -15.99 14.99 14.52
N ILE A 143 -15.59 14.30 13.45
CA ILE A 143 -15.31 14.94 12.17
C ILE A 143 -16.64 15.43 11.62
N LYS A 144 -16.79 16.76 11.50
CA LYS A 144 -17.94 17.34 10.83
C LYS A 144 -17.70 17.28 9.33
N PHE A 145 -18.34 16.32 8.68
CA PHE A 145 -18.36 16.23 7.24
C PHE A 145 -19.38 17.24 6.70
N ASN A 146 -18.91 18.22 5.93
CA ASN A 146 -19.80 19.07 5.14
C ASN A 146 -20.25 18.25 3.94
N ILE A 147 -21.42 17.63 4.05
CA ILE A 147 -22.04 16.90 2.95
C ILE A 147 -22.51 17.94 1.90
N PRO A 148 -22.18 17.73 0.61
CA PRO A 148 -22.64 18.61 -0.46
C PRO A 148 -24.18 18.71 -0.51
N PRO A 149 -24.76 19.86 -0.90
CA PRO A 149 -26.21 20.05 -0.92
C PRO A 149 -26.97 19.09 -1.84
N ASP A 150 -26.34 18.59 -2.89
CA ASP A 150 -26.88 17.62 -3.84
C ASP A 150 -26.71 16.16 -3.36
N GLY A 151 -26.07 15.95 -2.21
CA GLY A 151 -25.83 14.63 -1.63
C GLY A 151 -24.76 13.83 -2.33
N LYS A 152 -23.93 14.45 -3.18
CA LYS A 152 -22.90 13.77 -3.97
C LYS A 152 -21.53 14.34 -3.63
N LEU A 153 -20.63 13.49 -3.15
CA LEU A 153 -19.26 13.87 -2.86
C LEU A 153 -18.35 13.55 -4.04
N GLU A 154 -17.88 14.57 -4.73
CA GLU A 154 -16.94 14.44 -5.84
C GLU A 154 -15.48 14.28 -5.35
N PHE A 155 -14.59 13.85 -6.25
CA PHE A 155 -13.18 13.62 -5.93
C PHE A 155 -12.49 14.84 -5.30
N ASP A 156 -12.68 16.04 -5.87
CA ASP A 156 -12.06 17.26 -5.37
C ASP A 156 -12.55 17.64 -3.97
N GLU A 157 -13.80 17.31 -3.64
CA GLU A 157 -14.37 17.53 -2.31
C GLU A 157 -13.81 16.55 -1.29
N MET A 158 -13.67 15.27 -1.66
CA MET A 158 -12.98 14.29 -0.85
C MET A 158 -11.52 14.70 -0.60
N GLU A 159 -10.83 15.23 -1.62
CA GLU A 159 -9.46 15.70 -1.48
C GLU A 159 -9.36 16.85 -0.48
N ARG A 160 -10.27 17.84 -0.56
CA ARG A 160 -10.38 18.95 0.41
C ARG A 160 -10.68 18.44 1.82
N LEU A 161 -11.60 17.49 1.95
CA LEU A 161 -11.98 16.87 3.22
C LEU A 161 -10.80 16.19 3.90
N ILE A 162 -10.03 15.39 3.16
CA ILE A 162 -8.84 14.71 3.68
C ILE A 162 -7.76 15.73 4.05
N LYS A 163 -7.52 16.76 3.22
CA LYS A 163 -6.52 17.80 3.48
C LYS A 163 -6.85 18.64 4.73
N SER A 164 -8.13 18.84 5.03
CA SER A 164 -8.60 19.67 6.16
C SER A 164 -8.63 18.94 7.51
N HIS A 165 -8.71 17.61 7.52
CA HIS A 165 -8.80 16.81 8.75
C HIS A 165 -7.56 15.95 8.98
N LYS A 166 -6.72 16.34 9.94
CA LYS A 166 -5.42 15.68 10.22
C LYS A 166 -5.56 14.18 10.52
N GLN A 167 -6.59 13.79 11.28
CA GLN A 167 -6.87 12.41 11.64
C GLN A 167 -7.30 11.57 10.43
N VAL A 168 -8.13 12.13 9.54
CA VAL A 168 -8.54 11.49 8.29
C VAL A 168 -7.32 11.33 7.40
N LYS A 169 -6.54 12.41 7.20
CA LYS A 169 -5.29 12.36 6.46
C LYS A 169 -4.35 11.28 7.01
N TYR A 170 -4.12 11.25 8.32
CA TYR A 170 -3.25 10.26 8.93
C TYR A 170 -3.72 8.84 8.62
N ALA A 171 -5.02 8.55 8.76
CA ALA A 171 -5.56 7.23 8.46
C ALA A 171 -5.49 6.87 6.96
N THR A 172 -5.82 7.81 6.07
CA THR A 172 -5.71 7.64 4.61
C THR A 172 -4.30 7.22 4.20
N PHE A 173 -3.28 7.85 4.79
CA PHE A 173 -1.88 7.58 4.44
C PHE A 173 -1.19 6.58 5.38
N SER A 174 -1.88 6.02 6.38
CA SER A 174 -1.27 5.17 7.43
C SER A 174 -0.57 3.95 6.81
N MET A 175 -1.29 3.20 5.99
CA MET A 175 -0.75 1.99 5.36
C MET A 175 0.44 2.30 4.45
N GLN A 176 0.34 3.33 3.60
CA GLN A 176 1.45 3.75 2.74
C GLN A 176 2.67 4.13 3.58
N ASN A 177 2.47 4.93 4.64
CA ASN A 177 3.55 5.38 5.49
C ASN A 177 4.24 4.20 6.20
N LYS A 178 3.48 3.26 6.74
CA LYS A 178 4.02 2.06 7.38
C LYS A 178 4.79 1.19 6.40
N MET A 179 4.27 0.98 5.19
CA MET A 179 5.01 0.27 4.13
C MET A 179 6.31 0.98 3.77
N MET A 180 6.26 2.29 3.51
CA MET A 180 7.45 3.07 3.18
C MET A 180 8.49 3.04 4.31
N SER A 181 8.05 3.05 5.57
CA SER A 181 8.94 2.92 6.72
C SER A 181 9.55 1.52 6.81
N LYS A 182 8.73 0.48 6.61
CA LYS A 182 9.13 -0.92 6.73
C LYS A 182 10.10 -1.36 5.64
N PHE A 183 9.88 -0.91 4.40
CA PHE A 183 10.68 -1.29 3.24
C PHE A 183 11.51 -0.08 2.79
N ASN A 184 12.84 -0.11 2.89
CA ASN A 184 13.78 0.96 2.48
C ASN A 184 13.70 2.33 3.19
N GLY A 185 12.62 2.64 3.92
CA GLY A 185 12.46 3.88 4.68
C GLY A 185 12.00 5.06 3.82
N HIS A 186 11.29 6.02 4.44
CA HIS A 186 10.66 7.15 3.73
C HIS A 186 11.62 7.99 2.87
N SER A 187 12.85 8.21 3.35
CA SER A 187 13.85 9.01 2.63
C SER A 187 14.22 8.39 1.29
N TRP A 188 14.37 7.07 1.25
CA TRP A 188 14.67 6.33 0.03
C TRP A 188 13.53 6.49 -0.98
N TRP A 189 12.28 6.24 -0.58
CA TRP A 189 11.13 6.35 -1.46
C TRP A 189 10.95 7.74 -2.05
N ARG A 190 11.05 8.79 -1.21
CA ARG A 190 10.94 10.19 -1.67
C ARG A 190 12.01 10.51 -2.70
N LYS A 191 13.27 10.15 -2.45
CA LYS A 191 14.37 10.34 -3.40
C LYS A 191 14.14 9.55 -4.69
N ASN A 192 13.63 8.33 -4.58
CA ASN A 192 13.39 7.47 -5.72
C ASN A 192 12.28 8.01 -6.63
N LYS A 193 11.14 8.45 -6.06
CA LYS A 193 10.07 9.11 -6.80
C LYS A 193 10.57 10.34 -7.56
N LEU A 194 11.30 11.22 -6.87
CA LEU A 194 11.90 12.41 -7.48
C LEU A 194 12.90 12.08 -8.60
N ARG A 195 13.66 11.00 -8.42
CA ARG A 195 14.60 10.52 -9.46
C ARG A 195 13.84 10.06 -10.70
N LEU A 196 12.78 9.27 -10.53
CA LEU A 196 12.00 8.73 -11.66
C LEU A 196 11.21 9.83 -12.38
N GLN A 197 10.64 10.80 -11.67
CA GLN A 197 9.98 11.97 -12.27
C GLN A 197 10.93 12.72 -13.21
N ARG A 198 12.16 12.99 -12.78
CA ARG A 198 13.19 13.65 -13.61
C ARG A 198 13.65 12.84 -14.82
N LEU A 199 13.44 11.53 -14.84
CA LEU A 199 13.78 10.68 -15.99
C LEU A 199 12.63 10.58 -17.00
N ALA A 200 11.41 10.97 -16.60
CA ALA A 200 10.23 10.98 -17.45
C ALA A 200 10.01 12.33 -18.17
N GLU A 201 10.73 13.37 -17.73
CA GLU A 201 10.84 14.70 -18.37
C GLU A 201 11.89 14.69 -19.50
#